data_AF-A0A851DVG1-F1
#
_entry.id   AF-A0A851DVG1-F1
#
_cell.length_a   1.000
_cell.length_b   1.000
_cell.length_c   1.000
_cell.angle_alpha   90.00
_cell.angle_beta   90.00
_cell.angle_gamma   90.00
#
_symmetry.space_group_name_H-M   'P 1'
#
loop_
_entity.id
_entity.type
_entity.pdbx_description
1 polymer ?
#
loop_
_entity_poly.entity_id
_entity_poly.type
_entity_poly.pdbx_seq_one_letter_code
_entity_poly.pdbx_strand_id
1 'polypeptide(L)'
;DYDGHSDLHVGITNSKGVVYNYDREGVHRAASGWEQCISVPLVQPDMPELLQQWDELLEEFSLEEAWLPHRYEEQQHNCYTFALAFVNRVRRGRGRQPLSKAQFTERFLIPRTREASRYLTLHRELARSDFYIVPLAQQEQ
;
A
#
# COMPACT_ATOMS: atom_id res chain seq x y z
N ASP A 1 -9.47 12.52 9.43
CA ASP A 1 -10.42 11.65 8.72
C ASP A 1 -10.11 11.65 7.24
N TYR A 2 -9.89 10.48 6.63
CA TYR A 2 -9.59 10.38 5.19
C TYR A 2 -10.79 10.83 4.36
N ASP A 3 -10.56 11.76 3.45
CA ASP A 3 -11.55 12.42 2.59
C ASP A 3 -11.41 12.07 1.10
N GLY A 4 -10.46 11.19 0.77
CA GLY A 4 -10.15 10.83 -0.62
C GLY A 4 -9.17 11.75 -1.33
N HIS A 5 -8.76 12.85 -0.69
CA HIS A 5 -7.81 13.82 -1.25
C HIS A 5 -6.50 13.92 -0.46
N SER A 6 -6.44 13.27 0.70
CA SER A 6 -5.24 13.21 1.53
C SER A 6 -4.16 12.32 0.91
N ASP A 7 -2.92 12.81 0.90
CA ASP A 7 -1.76 11.99 0.54
C ASP A 7 -1.59 10.85 1.54
N LEU A 8 -1.54 9.62 1.04
CA LEU A 8 -1.37 8.42 1.85
C LEU A 8 0.09 8.00 1.86
N HIS A 9 0.64 7.81 3.06
CA HIS A 9 1.94 7.16 3.23
C HIS A 9 1.82 5.66 2.93
N VAL A 10 2.86 5.10 2.31
CA VAL A 10 2.86 3.71 1.85
C VAL A 10 3.98 2.94 2.53
N GLY A 11 3.68 1.73 2.96
CA GLY A 11 4.63 0.79 3.52
C GLY A 11 4.39 -0.64 3.01
N ILE A 12 5.41 -1.48 3.17
CA ILE A 12 5.34 -2.91 2.89
C ILE A 12 5.50 -3.67 4.20
N THR A 13 4.58 -4.59 4.50
CA THR A 13 4.67 -5.42 5.71
C THR A 13 5.37 -6.75 5.45
N ASN A 14 6.10 -7.24 6.45
CA ASN A 14 6.50 -8.64 6.52
C ASN A 14 5.36 -9.52 7.08
N SER A 15 5.56 -10.84 7.14
CA SER A 15 4.57 -11.80 7.64
C SER A 15 4.20 -11.62 9.12
N LYS A 16 5.02 -10.89 9.89
CA LYS A 16 4.81 -10.59 11.31
C LYS A 16 4.05 -9.29 11.56
N GLY A 17 3.64 -8.58 10.51
CA GLY A 17 2.94 -7.30 10.63
C GLY A 17 3.84 -6.08 10.85
N VAL A 18 5.17 -6.23 10.74
CA VAL A 18 6.09 -5.09 10.82
C VAL A 18 6.12 -4.39 9.47
N VAL A 19 5.82 -3.08 9.48
CA VAL A 19 5.75 -2.25 8.28
C VAL A 19 7.07 -1.54 8.03
N TYR A 20 7.64 -1.78 6.85
CA TYR A 20 8.80 -1.11 6.31
C TYR A 20 8.33 0.05 5.44
N ASN A 21 8.79 1.25 5.74
CA ASN A 21 8.38 2.45 5.02
C ASN A 21 9.57 3.40 4.87
N TYR A 22 9.52 4.27 3.86
CA TYR A 22 10.64 5.14 3.49
C TYR A 22 10.21 6.60 3.50
N ASP A 23 10.95 7.43 4.23
CA ASP A 23 10.74 8.87 4.29
C ASP A 23 12.07 9.64 4.25
N ARG A 24 12.04 10.93 4.62
CA ARG A 24 13.19 11.83 4.61
C ARG A 24 14.30 11.41 5.57
N GLU A 25 14.00 10.59 6.57
CA GLU A 25 14.93 10.04 7.55
C GLU A 25 15.42 8.63 7.18
N GLY A 26 15.04 8.11 6.01
CA GLY A 26 15.45 6.80 5.53
C GLY A 26 14.37 5.74 5.67
N VAL A 27 14.80 4.48 5.74
CA VAL A 27 13.88 3.34 5.90
C VAL A 27 13.63 3.09 7.37
N HIS A 28 12.35 3.00 7.73
CA HIS A 28 11.87 2.72 9.08
C HIS A 28 11.18 1.38 9.17
N ARG A 29 11.17 0.82 10.38
CA ARG A 29 10.40 -0.38 10.73
C ARG A 29 9.46 -0.04 11.86
N ALA A 30 8.18 -0.21 11.60
CA ALA A 30 7.13 0.15 12.53
C ALA A 30 6.27 -1.08 12.84
N ALA A 31 6.21 -1.47 14.11
CA ALA A 31 5.29 -2.51 14.59
C ALA A 31 3.90 -1.94 14.95
N SER A 32 3.76 -0.62 14.99
CA SER A 32 2.56 0.13 15.34
C SER A 32 2.49 1.45 14.54
N GLY A 33 1.36 2.14 14.57
CA GLY A 33 1.14 3.40 13.84
C GLY A 33 0.52 3.23 12.46
N TRP A 34 0.18 1.98 12.09
CA TRP A 34 -0.49 1.61 10.83
C TRP A 34 -1.87 0.99 11.07
N GLU A 35 -2.45 1.14 12.26
CA GLU A 35 -3.73 0.55 12.65
C GLU A 35 -4.90 1.09 11.82
N GLN A 36 -4.77 2.31 11.29
CA GLN A 36 -5.76 2.97 10.43
C GLN A 36 -5.32 2.95 8.95
N CYS A 37 -4.74 1.85 8.49
CA CYS A 37 -4.31 1.68 7.10
C CYS A 37 -5.30 0.91 6.22
N ILE A 38 -5.10 0.96 4.91
CA ILE A 38 -5.74 0.06 3.95
C ILE A 38 -4.74 -1.04 3.60
N SER A 39 -5.00 -2.27 4.04
CA SER A 39 -4.16 -3.42 3.70
C SER A 39 -4.45 -3.93 2.29
N VAL A 40 -3.40 -4.08 1.48
CA VAL A 40 -3.49 -4.57 0.11
C VAL A 40 -2.73 -5.90 0.00
N PRO A 41 -3.42 -7.05 -0.10
CA PRO A 41 -2.75 -8.34 -0.17
C PRO A 41 -2.05 -8.52 -1.52
N LEU A 42 -0.73 -8.67 -1.50
CA LEU A 42 0.12 -8.85 -2.70
C LEU A 42 0.56 -10.29 -2.90
N VAL A 43 0.60 -11.07 -1.82
CA VAL A 43 0.95 -12.49 -1.79
C VAL A 43 -0.24 -13.25 -1.18
N GLN A 44 -0.57 -14.41 -1.75
CA GLN A 44 -1.64 -15.24 -1.22
C GLN A 44 -1.13 -16.10 -0.04
N PRO A 45 -1.96 -16.36 1.00
CA PRO A 45 -1.52 -17.10 2.19
C PRO A 45 -1.11 -18.56 1.94
N ASP A 46 -1.55 -19.14 0.82
CA ASP A 46 -1.27 -20.51 0.39
C ASP A 46 0.10 -20.68 -0.29
N MET A 47 0.95 -19.65 -0.23
CA MET A 47 2.30 -19.62 -0.85
C MET A 47 3.40 -19.45 0.22
N PRO A 48 3.63 -20.45 1.10
CA PRO A 48 4.51 -20.30 2.27
C PRO A 48 5.97 -20.03 1.90
N GLU A 49 6.50 -20.65 0.85
CA GLU A 49 7.88 -20.41 0.41
C GLU A 49 8.08 -18.97 -0.07
N LEU A 50 7.05 -18.40 -0.70
CA LEU A 50 7.08 -17.01 -1.14
C LEU A 50 6.98 -16.04 0.03
N LEU A 51 6.22 -16.38 1.07
CA LEU A 51 6.14 -15.58 2.29
C LEU A 51 7.47 -15.56 3.04
N GLN A 52 8.17 -16.69 3.12
CA GLN A 52 9.50 -16.71 3.73
C GLN A 52 10.50 -15.88 2.90
N GLN A 53 10.55 -16.08 1.58
CA GLN A 53 11.42 -15.30 0.70
C GLN A 53 11.08 -13.80 0.73
N TRP A 54 9.80 -13.44 0.89
CA TRP A 54 9.35 -12.06 1.00
C TRP A 54 9.97 -11.36 2.21
N ASP A 55 9.93 -12.00 3.37
CA ASP A 55 10.46 -11.43 4.61
C ASP A 55 11.98 -11.23 4.55
N GLU A 56 12.71 -12.25 4.08
CA GLU A 56 14.17 -12.21 3.94
C GLU A 56 14.59 -11.13 2.91
N LEU A 57 13.90 -11.09 1.76
CA LEU A 57 14.18 -10.09 0.72
C LEU A 57 13.85 -8.67 1.20
N LEU A 58 12.78 -8.49 1.98
CA LEU A 58 12.39 -7.17 2.48
C LEU A 58 13.42 -6.64 3.49
N GLU A 59 13.93 -7.53 4.33
CA GLU A 59 15.00 -7.24 5.26
C GLU A 59 16.25 -6.72 4.53
N GLU A 60 16.76 -7.49 3.57
CA GLU A 60 17.92 -7.10 2.76
C GLU A 60 17.69 -5.81 1.98
N PHE A 61 16.54 -5.71 1.30
CA PHE A 61 16.18 -4.55 0.49
C PHE A 61 16.11 -3.27 1.31
N SER A 62 15.66 -3.35 2.57
CA SER A 62 15.56 -2.20 3.48
C SER A 62 16.91 -1.58 3.83
N LEU A 63 18.00 -2.32 3.67
CA LEU A 63 19.36 -1.91 4.02
C LEU A 63 20.16 -1.38 2.82
N GLU A 64 19.57 -1.39 1.62
CA GLU A 64 20.28 -0.96 0.40
C GLU A 64 20.56 0.55 0.40
N GLU A 65 21.75 0.93 -0.09
CA GLU A 65 22.18 2.34 -0.17
C GLU A 65 21.23 3.23 -0.98
N ALA A 66 20.44 2.62 -1.88
CA ALA A 66 19.41 3.30 -2.65
C ALA A 66 18.37 3.99 -1.76
N TRP A 67 18.20 3.56 -0.50
CA TRP A 67 17.19 4.06 0.44
C TRP A 67 17.80 4.80 1.63
N LEU A 68 19.00 5.35 1.47
CA LEU A 68 19.59 6.24 2.45
C LEU A 68 18.87 7.60 2.46
N PRO A 69 18.81 8.31 3.61
CA PRO A 69 18.03 9.53 3.77
C PRO A 69 18.30 10.61 2.71
N HIS A 70 19.58 10.79 2.34
CA HIS A 70 20.02 11.79 1.36
C HIS A 70 19.60 11.47 -0.09
N ARG A 71 19.03 10.28 -0.34
CA ARG A 71 18.46 9.89 -1.64
C ARG A 71 16.98 10.22 -1.76
N TYR A 72 16.33 10.62 -0.67
CA TYR A 72 14.90 10.91 -0.67
C TYR A 72 14.55 12.06 -1.61
N GLU A 73 13.55 11.84 -2.44
CA GLU A 73 13.00 12.83 -3.36
C GLU A 73 11.49 12.64 -3.44
N GLU A 74 10.73 13.67 -3.05
CA GLU A 74 9.29 13.57 -2.79
C GLU A 74 8.49 13.12 -4.02
N GLN A 75 8.93 13.41 -5.25
CA GLN A 75 8.18 13.10 -6.47
C GLN A 75 8.65 11.80 -7.16
N GLN A 76 9.93 11.48 -7.05
CA GLN A 76 10.62 10.47 -7.84
C GLN A 76 11.18 9.32 -7.01
N HIS A 77 11.52 9.56 -5.74
CA HIS A 77 12.18 8.59 -4.86
C HIS A 77 11.66 8.70 -3.42
N ASN A 78 10.43 8.22 -3.22
CA ASN A 78 9.62 8.36 -2.00
C ASN A 78 9.07 7.00 -1.51
N CYS A 79 8.17 7.02 -0.53
CA CYS A 79 7.55 5.82 0.05
C CYS A 79 6.83 4.94 -0.99
N TYR A 80 6.15 5.55 -1.96
CA TYR A 80 5.46 4.84 -3.03
C TYR A 80 6.46 4.10 -3.92
N THR A 81 7.54 4.77 -4.31
CA THR A 81 8.55 4.14 -5.17
C THR A 81 9.35 3.07 -4.43
N PHE A 82 9.56 3.22 -3.12
CA PHE A 82 10.11 2.17 -2.25
C PHE A 82 9.27 0.89 -2.32
N ALA A 83 7.97 1.02 -2.04
CA ALA A 83 7.04 -0.11 -2.08
C ALA A 83 6.98 -0.76 -3.47
N LEU A 84 6.87 0.03 -4.53
CA LEU A 84 6.82 -0.48 -5.91
C LEU A 84 8.14 -1.16 -6.33
N ALA A 85 9.29 -0.60 -5.95
CA ALA A 85 10.60 -1.16 -6.25
C ALA A 85 10.76 -2.53 -5.59
N PHE A 86 10.37 -2.68 -4.32
CA PHE A 86 10.37 -3.96 -3.63
C PHE A 86 9.47 -5.00 -4.33
N VAL A 87 8.22 -4.63 -4.63
CA VAL A 87 7.28 -5.52 -5.35
C VAL A 87 7.87 -5.94 -6.69
N ASN A 88 8.50 -5.03 -7.42
CA ASN A 88 9.15 -5.34 -8.69
C ASN A 88 10.38 -6.23 -8.54
N ARG A 89 11.14 -6.13 -7.44
CA ARG A 89 12.25 -7.05 -7.13
C ARG A 89 11.73 -8.48 -6.95
N VAL A 90 10.70 -8.68 -6.14
CA VAL A 90 10.03 -9.99 -5.95
C VAL A 90 9.53 -10.53 -7.29
N ARG A 91 8.87 -9.69 -8.10
CA ARG A 91 8.35 -10.08 -9.42
C ARG A 91 9.44 -10.53 -10.38
N ARG A 92 10.55 -9.78 -10.45
CA ARG A 92 11.70 -10.12 -11.29
C ARG A 92 12.34 -11.44 -10.86
N GLY A 93 12.49 -11.68 -9.56
CA GLY A 93 12.97 -12.95 -9.01
C GLY A 93 12.11 -14.16 -9.42
N ARG A 94 10.81 -13.92 -9.72
CA ARG A 94 9.88 -14.93 -10.24
C ARG A 94 9.72 -14.92 -11.77
N GLY A 95 10.62 -14.26 -12.49
CA GLY A 95 10.58 -14.16 -13.96
C GLY A 95 9.39 -13.35 -14.51
N ARG A 96 8.75 -12.51 -13.68
CA ARG A 96 7.61 -11.68 -14.10
C ARG A 96 8.07 -10.28 -14.47
N GLN A 97 7.39 -9.68 -15.44
CA GLN A 97 7.63 -8.29 -15.82
C GLN A 97 7.34 -7.32 -14.65
N PRO A 98 8.17 -6.27 -14.49
CA PRO A 98 7.91 -5.23 -13.51
C PRO A 98 6.65 -4.44 -13.87
N LEU A 99 6.00 -3.89 -12.86
CA LEU A 99 4.85 -3.01 -12.98
C LEU A 99 5.32 -1.56 -13.05
N SER A 100 4.68 -0.76 -13.91
CA SER A 100 4.80 0.70 -13.86
C SER A 100 4.03 1.28 -12.68
N LYS A 101 4.26 2.56 -12.35
CA LYS A 101 3.48 3.28 -11.33
C LYS A 101 1.98 3.20 -11.63
N ALA A 102 1.59 3.44 -12.89
CA ALA A 102 0.19 3.41 -13.32
C ALA A 102 -0.42 2.02 -13.16
N GLN A 103 0.26 0.98 -13.66
CA GLN A 103 -0.23 -0.40 -13.57
C GLN A 103 -0.41 -0.87 -12.11
N PHE A 104 0.52 -0.50 -11.22
CA PHE A 104 0.41 -0.85 -9.82
C PHE A 104 -0.76 -0.12 -9.16
N THR A 105 -0.88 1.19 -9.41
CA THR A 105 -1.98 2.02 -8.86
C THR A 105 -3.34 1.51 -9.32
N GLU A 106 -3.54 1.35 -10.63
CA GLU A 106 -4.81 0.92 -11.22
C GLU A 106 -5.24 -0.46 -10.74
N ARG A 107 -4.30 -1.39 -10.66
CA ARG A 107 -4.61 -2.79 -10.35
C ARG A 107 -4.79 -3.06 -8.86
N PHE A 108 -4.01 -2.38 -8.00
CA PHE A 108 -3.93 -2.73 -6.58
C PHE A 108 -4.48 -1.65 -5.65
N LEU A 109 -4.27 -0.37 -5.96
CA LEU A 109 -4.59 0.72 -5.03
C LEU A 109 -5.97 1.33 -5.28
N ILE A 110 -6.32 1.64 -6.53
CA ILE A 110 -7.61 2.28 -6.87
C ILE A 110 -8.81 1.45 -6.38
N PRO A 111 -8.87 0.12 -6.57
CA PRO A 111 -10.02 -0.66 -6.10
C PRO A 111 -10.19 -0.57 -4.57
N ARG A 112 -9.09 -0.62 -3.83
CA ARG A 112 -9.07 -0.64 -2.36
C ARG A 112 -9.36 0.72 -1.76
N THR A 113 -8.80 1.79 -2.33
CA THR A 113 -9.07 3.17 -1.91
C THR A 113 -10.52 3.59 -2.21
N ARG A 114 -11.09 3.16 -3.35
CA ARG A 114 -12.52 3.36 -3.63
C ARG A 114 -13.43 2.63 -2.64
N GLU A 115 -13.11 1.38 -2.34
CA GLU A 115 -13.82 0.58 -1.34
C GLU A 115 -13.78 1.23 0.04
N ALA A 116 -12.59 1.65 0.50
CA ALA A 116 -12.41 2.36 1.77
C ALA A 116 -13.17 3.70 1.80
N SER A 117 -13.11 4.49 0.73
CA SER A 117 -13.86 5.75 0.63
C SER A 117 -15.36 5.53 0.73
N ARG A 118 -15.89 4.49 0.07
CA ARG A 118 -17.31 4.12 0.16
C ARG A 118 -17.68 3.70 1.59
N TYR A 119 -16.87 2.85 2.21
CA TYR A 119 -17.08 2.41 3.58
C TYR A 119 -17.10 3.58 4.56
N LEU A 120 -16.11 4.47 4.49
CA LEU A 120 -16.01 5.63 5.38
C LEU A 120 -17.20 6.59 5.20
N THR A 121 -17.67 6.77 3.96
CA THR A 121 -18.87 7.57 3.68
C THR A 121 -20.09 6.96 4.34
N LEU A 122 -20.33 5.67 4.13
CA LEU A 122 -21.45 4.94 4.73
C LEU A 122 -21.40 4.97 6.27
N HIS A 123 -20.23 4.71 6.84
CA HIS A 123 -20.02 4.73 8.28
C HIS A 123 -20.32 6.10 8.89
N ARG A 124 -19.86 7.19 8.26
CA ARG A 124 -20.13 8.56 8.73
C ARG A 124 -21.60 8.92 8.68
N GLU A 125 -22.29 8.53 7.61
CA GLU A 125 -23.73 8.79 7.48
C GLU A 125 -24.54 7.97 8.49
N LEU A 126 -24.21 6.68 8.67
CA LEU A 126 -24.85 5.82 9.66
C LEU A 126 -24.55 6.22 11.12
N ALA A 127 -23.39 6.83 11.36
CA ALA A 127 -23.07 7.39 12.68
C ALA A 127 -23.85 8.68 12.99
N ARG A 128 -24.32 9.40 11.95
CA ARG A 128 -25.13 10.62 12.08
C ARG A 128 -26.63 10.35 12.02
N SER A 129 -27.05 9.31 11.32
CA SER A 129 -28.43 8.93 11.08
C SER A 129 -28.57 7.41 11.18
N ASP A 130 -29.65 6.88 11.76
CA ASP A 130 -29.82 5.42 11.93
C ASP A 130 -30.01 4.64 10.60
N PHE A 131 -29.99 5.32 9.46
CA PHE A 131 -30.18 4.74 8.13
C PHE A 131 -29.37 5.49 7.06
N TYR A 132 -29.05 4.80 5.96
CA TYR A 132 -28.41 5.37 4.78
C TYR A 132 -29.27 5.13 3.55
N ILE A 133 -29.60 6.20 2.82
CA ILE A 133 -30.35 6.10 1.56
C ILE A 133 -29.35 5.89 0.42
N VAL A 134 -29.40 4.71 -0.21
CA VAL A 134 -28.57 4.41 -1.38
C VAL A 134 -29.13 5.18 -2.59
N PRO A 135 -28.36 6.06 -3.25
CA PRO A 135 -28.79 6.68 -4.49
C PRO A 135 -29.04 5.60 -5.54
N LEU A 136 -30.21 5.61 -6.17
CA LEU A 136 -30.47 4.76 -7.34
C LEU A 136 -29.47 5.15 -8.44
N ALA A 137 -28.75 4.17 -8.98
CA ALA A 137 -27.89 4.41 -10.13
C ALA A 137 -28.75 5.02 -11.25
N GLN A 138 -28.42 6.23 -11.68
CA GLN A 138 -29.03 6.80 -12.88
C GLN A 138 -28.68 5.82 -14.02
N GLN A 139 -29.69 5.19 -14.60
CA GLN A 139 -29.50 4.49 -15.86
C GLN A 139 -29.08 5.55 -16.87
N GLU A 140 -27.82 5.50 -17.31
CA GLU A 140 -27.34 6.28 -18.44
C GLU A 140 -28.24 5.93 -19.64
N GLN A 141 -29.05 6.90 -20.07
CA GLN A 141 -29.79 6.88 -21.33
C GLN A 141 -28.86 7.23 -22.48
#